data_AF-A0A7Y2F210-F1
#
_entry.id   AF-A0A7Y2F210-F1
#
_cell.length_a   1.000
_cell.length_b   1.000
_cell.length_c   1.000
_cell.angle_alpha   90.00
_cell.angle_beta   90.00
_cell.angle_gamma   90.00
#
_symmetry.space_group_name_H-M   'P 1'
#
loop_
_entity.id
_entity.type
_entity.pdbx_description
1 polymer ?
#
loop_
_entity_poly.entity_id
_entity_poly.type
_entity_poly.pdbx_seq_one_letter_code
_entity_poly.pdbx_strand_id
1 'polypeptide(L)' 'MKRLVRGILLVGLVMVGVSSCKPLKEYEKIYINDPDMQLGNSAPLQFKSYVHSIREGSIEAISKKGSGGCGCN' A
#
# COMPACT_ATOMS: atom_id res chain seq x y z
N MET A 1 -11.51 -39.73 1.91
CA MET A 1 -12.29 -38.98 2.93
C MET A 1 -11.47 -37.87 3.61
N LYS A 2 -10.33 -38.14 4.25
CA LYS A 2 -9.53 -37.11 4.99
C LYS A 2 -9.09 -35.89 4.15
N ARG A 3 -8.73 -36.10 2.86
CA ARG A 3 -8.39 -35.02 1.93
C ARG A 3 -9.59 -34.12 1.58
N LEU A 4 -10.78 -34.70 1.53
CA LEU A 4 -12.03 -34.02 1.18
C LEU A 4 -12.51 -33.17 2.38
N VAL A 5 -12.38 -33.70 3.60
CA VAL A 5 -12.63 -32.96 4.84
C VAL A 5 -11.68 -31.77 5.00
N ARG A 6 -10.38 -31.92 4.70
CA ARG A 6 -9.42 -30.79 4.69
C ARG A 6 -9.79 -29.72 3.67
N GLY A 7 -10.25 -30.11 2.47
CA GLY A 7 -10.71 -29.17 1.45
C GLY A 7 -11.91 -28.34 1.93
N ILE A 8 -12.92 -28.99 2.52
CA ILE A 8 -14.11 -28.31 3.07
C ILE A 8 -13.71 -27.33 4.19
N LEU A 9 -12.80 -27.73 5.07
CA LEU A 9 -12.32 -26.89 6.17
C LEU A 9 -11.60 -25.62 5.67
N LEU A 10 -10.79 -25.76 4.62
CA LEU A 10 -10.11 -24.62 3.99
C LEU A 10 -11.10 -23.67 3.29
N VAL A 11 -12.07 -24.22 2.56
CA VAL A 11 -13.10 -23.40 1.89
C VAL A 11 -13.97 -22.66 2.92
N GLY A 12 -14.35 -23.33 4.02
CA GLY A 12 -15.09 -22.72 5.12
C GLY A 12 -14.32 -21.55 5.76
N LEU A 13 -13.02 -21.71 5.97
CA LEU A 13 -12.16 -20.65 6.53
C LEU A 13 -12.11 -19.42 5.61
N VAL A 14 -11.99 -19.63 4.30
CA VAL A 14 -11.97 -18.53 3.32
C VAL A 14 -13.30 -17.78 3.31
N MET A 15 -14.43 -18.49 3.33
CA MET A 15 -15.77 -17.88 3.32
C MET A 15 -16.04 -16.99 4.53
N VAL A 16 -15.54 -17.37 5.72
CA VAL A 16 -15.64 -16.51 6.91
C VAL A 16 -14.84 -15.21 6.72
N GLY A 17 -13.67 -15.28 6.08
CA GLY A 17 -12.80 -14.11 5.84
C GLY A 17 -13.40 -13.04 4.92
N VAL A 18 -14.19 -13.42 3.91
CA VAL A 18 -14.82 -12.47 2.97
C VAL A 18 -16.16 -11.89 3.45
N SER A 19 -16.71 -12.36 4.57
CA SER A 19 -18.01 -11.92 5.10
C SER A 19 -18.07 -10.45 5.59
N SER A 20 -16.93 -9.79 5.74
CA SER A 20 -16.84 -8.40 6.24
C SER A 20 -17.15 -7.32 5.18
N CYS A 21 -17.22 -7.68 3.90
CA CYS A 21 -17.53 -6.73 2.83
C CYS A 21 -18.97 -6.21 2.94
N LYS A 22 -19.13 -4.91 3.21
CA LYS A 22 -20.44 -4.23 3.25
C LYS A 22 -20.64 -3.35 2.00
N PRO A 23 -21.87 -3.27 1.46
CA PRO A 23 -22.18 -2.32 0.41
C PRO A 23 -22.11 -0.88 0.97
N LEU A 24 -21.52 0.02 0.20
CA LEU A 24 -21.44 1.44 0.51
C LEU A 24 -22.68 2.16 -0.02
N LYS A 25 -23.11 3.20 0.69
CA LYS A 25 -24.22 4.04 0.22
C LYS A 25 -23.75 4.86 -0.98
N GLU A 26 -24.67 5.19 -1.89
CA GLU A 26 -24.33 5.86 -3.16
C GLU A 26 -23.55 7.16 -2.95
N TYR A 27 -23.95 7.95 -1.95
CA TYR A 27 -23.29 9.22 -1.64
C TYR A 27 -21.91 9.05 -0.98
N GLU A 28 -21.61 7.90 -0.37
CA GLU A 28 -20.30 7.63 0.25
C GLU A 28 -19.23 7.30 -0.80
N LYS A 29 -19.64 6.95 -2.03
CA LYS A 29 -18.72 6.64 -3.13
C LYS A 29 -17.87 7.85 -3.56
N ILE A 30 -18.30 9.07 -3.25
CA ILE A 30 -17.53 10.29 -3.54
C ILE A 30 -16.17 10.30 -2.83
N TYR A 31 -16.09 9.69 -1.64
CA TYR A 31 -14.88 9.67 -0.82
C TYR A 31 -13.89 8.58 -1.23
N ILE A 32 -14.33 7.55 -1.98
CA ILE A 32 -13.44 6.49 -2.47
C ILE A 32 -12.50 6.98 -3.56
N ASN A 33 -12.96 7.91 -4.40
CA ASN A 33 -12.19 8.48 -5.49
C ASN A 33 -11.65 9.87 -5.14
N ASP A 34 -11.50 10.16 -3.85
CA ASP A 34 -10.89 11.41 -3.41
C ASP A 34 -9.42 11.44 -3.90
N PRO A 35 -9.00 12.47 -4.65
CA PRO A 35 -7.61 12.60 -5.11
C PRO A 35 -6.60 12.58 -3.96
N ASP A 36 -6.97 13.00 -2.75
CA ASP A 36 -6.11 12.96 -1.57
C ASP A 36 -5.98 11.54 -0.98
N MET A 37 -6.90 10.63 -1.30
CA MET A 37 -6.90 9.22 -0.86
C MET A 37 -6.18 8.28 -1.84
N GLN A 38 -5.63 8.81 -2.95
CA GLN A 38 -4.88 8.00 -3.90
C GLN A 38 -3.61 7.44 -3.23
N LEU A 39 -3.47 6.11 -3.29
CA LEU A 39 -2.29 5.40 -2.80
C LEU A 39 -1.09 5.72 -3.71
N GLY A 40 -0.31 6.72 -3.35
CA GLY A 40 0.89 7.10 -4.08
C GLY A 40 1.48 8.42 -3.59
N ASN A 41 2.73 8.68 -3.97
CA ASN A 41 3.33 9.97 -3.68
C ASN A 41 2.86 10.99 -4.71
N SER A 42 2.07 11.96 -4.25
CA SER A 42 1.82 13.19 -5.01
C SER A 42 3.14 13.93 -5.26
N ALA A 43 3.21 14.73 -6.32
CA ALA A 43 4.40 15.52 -6.65
C ALA A 43 4.99 16.30 -5.45
N PRO A 44 4.20 17.01 -4.62
CA PRO A 44 4.74 17.68 -3.43
C PRO A 44 5.25 16.69 -2.38
N LEU A 45 4.61 15.52 -2.23
CA LEU A 45 5.09 14.48 -1.31
C LEU A 45 6.42 13.88 -1.80
N GLN A 46 6.59 13.68 -3.11
CA GLN A 46 7.85 13.24 -3.69
C GLN A 46 8.98 14.24 -3.45
N PHE A 47 8.72 15.54 -3.63
CA PHE A 47 9.69 16.59 -3.32
C PHE A 47 10.05 16.62 -1.83
N LYS A 48 9.05 16.49 -0.95
CA LYS A 48 9.29 16.42 0.50
C LYS A 48 10.16 15.21 0.87
N SER A 49 9.85 14.03 0.32
CA SER A 49 10.65 12.82 0.51
C SER A 49 12.07 12.99 -0.03
N TYR A 50 12.24 13.67 -1.17
CA TYR A 50 13.55 13.94 -1.76
C TYR A 50 14.41 14.85 -0.87
N VAL A 51 13.86 15.98 -0.39
CA VAL A 51 14.57 16.86 0.55
C VAL A 51 14.89 16.14 1.86
N HIS A 52 13.95 15.31 2.35
CA HIS A 52 14.16 14.49 3.54
C HIS A 52 15.31 13.49 3.35
N SER A 53 15.37 12.79 2.20
CA SER A 53 16.47 11.87 1.89
C SER A 53 17.84 12.54 1.80
N ILE A 54 17.91 13.76 1.24
CA ILE A 54 19.16 14.53 1.21
C ILE A 54 19.60 14.91 2.63
N ARG A 55 18.66 15.38 3.46
CA ARG A 55 18.92 15.74 4.86
C ARG A 55 19.41 14.55 5.68
N GLU A 56 18.93 13.36 5.37
CA GLU A 56 19.34 12.11 6.03
C GLU A 56 20.63 11.51 5.45
N GLY A 57 21.25 12.19 4.47
CA GLY A 57 22.46 11.71 3.81
C GLY A 57 22.23 10.44 2.99
N SER A 58 20.98 10.17 2.65
CA SER A 58 20.55 8.92 2.01
C SER A 58 20.41 9.05 0.51
N ILE A 59 20.77 10.17 -0.12
CA ILE A 59 20.89 10.42 -1.57
C ILE A 59 21.59 11.79 -1.74
N GLU A 60 22.41 11.93 -2.77
CA GLU A 60 23.01 13.22 -3.13
C GLU A 60 22.05 14.12 -3.92
N ALA A 61 22.19 15.44 -3.77
CA ALA A 61 21.32 16.47 -4.36
C ALA A 61 21.28 16.52 -5.91
N ILE A 62 22.07 15.71 -6.61
CA ILE A 62 22.16 15.74 -8.09
C ILE A 62 21.72 14.40 -8.71
N SER A 63 21.40 13.38 -7.91
CA SER A 63 21.20 12.03 -8.43
C SER A 63 19.85 11.85 -9.13
N LYS A 64 19.87 11.53 -10.44
CA LYS A 64 18.67 11.26 -11.26
C LYS A 64 18.02 9.89 -11.00
N LYS A 65 18.67 9.02 -10.22
CA LYS A 65 18.13 7.73 -9.79
C LYS A 65 18.66 7.47 -8.38
N GLY A 66 17.81 7.68 -7.38
CA GLY A 66 18.21 7.56 -5.98
C GLY A 66 18.46 6.10 -5.59
N SER A 67 19.71 5.66 -5.70
CA SER A 67 20.21 4.46 -5.05
C SER A 67 21.35 4.84 -4.12
N GLY A 68 21.18 4.57 -2.83
CA GLY A 68 22.19 4.80 -1.81
C GLY A 68 21.73 5.93 -0.90
N GLY A 69 21.05 5.68 0.22
CA GLY A 69 21.34 4.63 1.20
C GLY A 69 22.78 4.79 1.68
N CYS A 70 23.00 5.18 2.94
CA CYS A 70 24.29 4.94 3.60
C CYS A 70 24.64 3.47 3.31
N GLY A 71 25.71 3.25 2.55
CA GLY A 71 26.11 1.94 2.03
C GLY A 71 26.60 1.01 3.13
N CYS A 72 25.77 0.77 4.15
CA CYS A 72 25.94 -0.33 5.09
C CYS A 72 25.38 -1.59 4.43
N ASN A 73 26.20 -2.21 3.59
CA ASN A 73 26.28 -3.67 3.51
C ASN A 73 27.63 -4.08 4.11
#